data_AF-A0A7C5ZL28-F1
#
_entry.id   AF-A0A7C5ZL28-F1
#
_cell.length_a   1.000
_cell.length_b   1.000
_cell.length_c   1.000
_cell.angle_alpha   90.00
_cell.angle_beta   90.00
_cell.angle_gamma   90.00
#
_symmetry.space_group_name_H-M   'P 1'
#
loop_
_entity.id
_entity.type
_entity.pdbx_description
1 polymer ?
#
loop_
_entity_poly.entity_id
_entity_poly.type
_entity_poly.pdbx_seq_one_letter_code
_entity_poly.pdbx_strand_id
1 'polypeptide(L)'
;MRAFRARLARPARPRTDRAGFSAAVADGVADALSSFVKLGAGYHSDKIGHRKTWTVIGYVLTAISKAVFAFAFAWPLILLGRAVGWIGRGIRSPLRDAILAESVSLQDRGKAFGFHR
;
A
#
# COMPACT_ATOMS: atom_id res chain seq x y z
N MET A 1 22.82 -0.43 56.85
CA MET A 1 23.64 0.03 55.71
C MET A 1 22.75 0.27 54.50
N ARG A 2 22.62 1.56 54.14
CA ARG A 2 22.27 2.21 52.86
C ARG A 2 21.30 1.53 51.87
N ALA A 3 20.11 2.13 51.84
CA ALA A 3 19.17 2.19 50.72
C ALA A 3 19.86 2.41 49.36
N PHE A 4 19.76 1.41 48.48
CA PHE A 4 20.17 1.52 47.08
C PHE A 4 19.03 2.13 46.27
N ARG A 5 19.11 3.46 46.17
CA ARG A 5 18.19 4.34 45.44
C ARG A 5 18.28 4.03 43.94
N ALA A 6 17.40 3.18 43.42
CA ALA A 6 17.21 2.97 41.99
C ALA A 6 16.59 4.23 41.36
N ARG A 7 17.47 5.14 40.94
CA ARG A 7 17.16 6.28 40.08
C ARG A 7 17.24 5.80 38.63
N LEU A 8 16.29 6.25 37.81
CA LEU A 8 16.32 6.39 36.35
C LEU A 8 15.75 5.24 35.49
N ALA A 9 14.51 5.44 35.06
CA ALA A 9 14.23 5.68 33.63
C ALA A 9 12.86 6.36 33.53
N ARG A 10 12.83 7.68 33.30
CA ARG A 10 11.59 8.33 32.86
C ARG A 10 11.34 7.84 31.43
N PRO A 11 10.19 7.25 31.09
CA PRO A 11 9.89 6.95 29.69
C PRO A 11 9.91 8.26 28.90
N ALA A 12 10.71 8.30 27.83
CA ALA A 12 10.68 9.41 26.89
C ALA A 12 9.24 9.55 26.38
N ARG A 13 8.59 10.69 26.64
CA ARG A 13 7.24 10.94 26.12
C ARG A 13 7.29 10.90 24.58
N PRO A 14 6.44 10.13 23.90
CA PRO A 14 6.39 10.14 22.44
C PRO A 14 5.99 11.55 21.98
N ARG A 15 6.90 12.24 21.30
CA ARG A 15 6.71 13.60 20.81
C ARG A 15 6.17 13.57 19.38
N THR A 16 4.99 13.01 19.13
CA THR A 16 4.41 12.93 17.78
C THR A 16 2.88 12.81 17.76
N ASP A 17 2.17 13.71 18.42
CA ASP A 17 0.72 13.88 18.27
C ASP A 17 0.34 14.53 16.92
N ARG A 18 1.09 15.56 16.49
CA ARG A 18 0.81 16.28 15.23
C ARG A 18 1.38 15.62 13.99
N ALA A 19 2.57 15.03 14.09
CA ALA A 19 3.21 14.33 12.97
C ALA A 19 2.51 13.00 12.63
N GLY A 20 1.93 12.33 13.64
CA GLY A 20 1.10 11.14 13.42
C GLY A 20 -0.20 11.47 12.71
N PHE A 21 -0.83 12.60 13.04
CA PHE A 21 -2.07 13.04 12.39
C PHE A 21 -1.87 13.39 10.91
N SER A 22 -0.83 14.15 10.56
CA SER A 22 -0.57 14.51 9.15
C SER A 22 -0.22 13.29 8.29
N ALA A 23 0.52 12.31 8.84
CA ALA A 23 0.79 11.04 8.17
C ALA A 23 -0.50 10.23 7.97
N ALA A 24 -1.35 10.13 8.99
CA ALA A 24 -2.62 9.40 8.91
C ALA A 24 -3.58 10.00 7.88
N VAL A 25 -3.66 11.34 7.78
CA VAL A 25 -4.47 12.01 6.74
C VAL A 25 -3.92 11.70 5.35
N ALA A 26 -2.60 11.75 5.16
CA ALA A 26 -1.97 11.44 3.88
C ALA A 26 -2.22 9.98 3.46
N ASP A 27 -2.16 9.04 4.39
CA ASP A 27 -2.47 7.62 4.15
C ASP A 27 -3.97 7.39 3.91
N GLY A 28 -4.85 8.16 4.54
CA GLY A 28 -6.29 8.12 4.24
C GLY A 28 -6.60 8.56 2.81
N VAL A 29 -6.01 9.68 2.37
CA VAL A 29 -6.14 10.17 0.98
C VAL A 29 -5.55 9.16 -0.01
N ALA A 30 -4.42 8.54 0.35
CA ALA A 30 -3.81 7.46 -0.43
C ALA A 30 -4.76 6.31 -0.69
N ASP A 31 -5.39 5.81 0.38
CA ASP A 31 -6.29 4.67 0.31
C ASP A 31 -7.59 5.02 -0.42
N ALA A 32 -8.08 6.25 -0.29
CA ALA A 32 -9.20 6.73 -1.08
C ALA A 32 -8.87 6.71 -2.58
N LEU A 33 -7.74 7.31 -2.99
CA LEU A 33 -7.32 7.32 -4.40
C LEU A 33 -7.09 5.90 -4.93
N SER A 34 -6.41 5.07 -4.15
CA SER A 34 -6.19 3.65 -4.47
C SER A 34 -7.52 2.93 -4.69
N SER A 35 -8.54 3.20 -3.85
CA SER A 35 -9.86 2.59 -3.97
C SER A 35 -10.60 3.01 -5.24
N PHE A 36 -10.52 4.28 -5.64
CA PHE A 36 -11.06 4.71 -6.93
C PHE A 36 -10.38 4.02 -8.12
N VAL A 37 -9.05 3.90 -8.07
CA VAL A 37 -8.29 3.21 -9.11
C VAL A 37 -8.67 1.72 -9.17
N LYS A 38 -8.90 1.07 -8.02
CA LYS A 38 -9.35 -0.33 -7.97
C LYS A 38 -10.69 -0.53 -8.69
N LEU A 39 -11.65 0.38 -8.48
CA LEU A 39 -12.96 0.32 -9.14
C LEU A 39 -12.83 0.42 -10.66
N GLY A 40 -12.06 1.40 -11.15
CA GLY A 40 -11.82 1.58 -12.58
C GLY A 40 -11.05 0.42 -13.22
N ALA A 41 -9.97 -0.03 -12.56
CA ALA A 41 -9.13 -1.11 -13.07
C ALA A 41 -9.85 -2.46 -13.08
N GLY A 42 -10.67 -2.75 -12.06
CA GLY A 42 -11.52 -3.95 -12.02
C GLY A 42 -12.52 -3.97 -13.18
N TYR A 43 -13.29 -2.89 -13.35
CA TYR A 43 -14.27 -2.79 -14.44
C TYR A 43 -13.60 -2.92 -15.82
N HIS A 44 -12.49 -2.22 -16.03
CA HIS A 44 -11.82 -2.19 -17.33
C HIS A 44 -11.13 -3.53 -17.65
N SER A 45 -10.53 -4.18 -16.66
CA SER A 45 -9.89 -5.47 -16.87
C SER A 45 -10.88 -6.61 -17.05
N ASP A 46 -12.05 -6.54 -16.41
CA ASP A 46 -13.11 -7.54 -16.57
C ASP A 46 -13.72 -7.51 -17.97
N LYS A 47 -13.80 -6.32 -18.57
CA LYS A 47 -14.32 -6.14 -19.93
C LYS A 47 -13.33 -6.56 -21.03
N ILE A 48 -12.02 -6.50 -20.76
CA ILE A 48 -10.96 -6.73 -21.77
C ILE A 48 -10.30 -8.11 -21.64
N GLY A 49 -10.50 -8.84 -20.53
CA GLY A 49 -10.03 -10.22 -20.37
C GLY A 49 -8.51 -10.40 -20.14
N HIS A 50 -7.73 -9.30 -20.08
CA HIS A 50 -6.26 -9.33 -19.95
C HIS A 50 -5.77 -8.99 -18.53
N ARG A 51 -6.34 -9.62 -17.50
CA ARG A 51 -6.04 -9.35 -16.07
C ARG A 51 -4.56 -9.42 -15.74
N LYS A 52 -3.82 -10.35 -16.38
CA LYS A 52 -2.37 -10.49 -16.22
C LYS A 52 -1.59 -9.25 -16.68
N THR A 53 -1.89 -8.71 -17.86
CA THR A 53 -1.19 -7.54 -18.42
C THR A 53 -1.40 -6.31 -17.54
N TRP A 54 -2.64 -6.08 -17.10
CA TRP A 54 -2.96 -4.97 -16.19
C TRP A 54 -2.26 -5.11 -14.82
N THR A 55 -2.15 -6.33 -14.30
CA THR A 55 -1.41 -6.61 -13.07
C THR A 55 0.08 -6.24 -13.22
N VAL A 56 0.70 -6.60 -14.36
CA VAL A 56 2.09 -6.26 -14.67
C VAL A 56 2.29 -4.74 -14.75
N ILE A 57 1.38 -4.01 -15.41
CA ILE A 57 1.42 -2.55 -15.47
C ILE A 57 1.42 -1.95 -14.05
N GLY A 58 0.55 -2.44 -13.16
CA GLY A 58 0.54 -1.99 -11.76
C GLY A 58 1.85 -2.25 -11.01
N TYR A 59 2.53 -3.36 -11.28
CA TYR A 59 3.87 -3.63 -10.74
C TYR A 59 4.94 -2.69 -11.31
N VAL A 60 4.92 -2.45 -12.62
CA VAL A 60 5.84 -1.51 -13.28
C VAL A 60 5.68 -0.10 -12.70
N LEU A 61 4.44 0.38 -12.54
CA LEU A 61 4.17 1.67 -11.89
C LEU A 61 4.70 1.70 -10.44
N THR A 62 4.56 0.60 -9.70
CA THR A 62 5.12 0.51 -8.34
C THR A 62 6.65 0.60 -8.36
N ALA A 63 7.32 -0.01 -9.35
CA ALA A 63 8.76 0.08 -9.51
C ALA A 63 9.20 1.51 -9.90
N ILE A 64 8.48 2.15 -10.83
CA ILE A 64 8.72 3.56 -11.22
C ILE A 64 8.58 4.48 -10.01
N SER A 65 7.55 4.31 -9.19
CA SER A 65 7.37 5.08 -7.94
C SER A 65 8.60 4.98 -7.02
N LYS A 66 9.14 3.77 -6.82
CA LYS A 66 10.37 3.57 -6.04
C LYS A 66 11.58 4.23 -6.68
N ALA A 67 11.72 4.15 -7.99
CA ALA A 67 12.79 4.85 -8.72
C ALA A 67 12.68 6.37 -8.54
N VAL A 68 11.48 6.94 -8.68
CA VAL A 68 11.22 8.38 -8.46
C VAL A 68 11.61 8.78 -7.03
N PHE A 69 11.29 7.98 -6.02
CA PHE A 69 11.73 8.24 -4.64
C PHE A 69 13.26 8.20 -4.48
N ALA A 70 13.96 7.32 -5.19
CA ALA A 70 15.42 7.24 -5.13
C ALA A 70 16.10 8.52 -5.63
N PHE A 71 15.46 9.26 -6.55
CA PHE A 71 15.95 10.52 -7.09
C PHE A 71 15.21 11.75 -6.54
N ALA A 72 14.43 11.60 -5.45
CA ALA A 72 13.60 12.68 -4.94
C ALA A 72 14.43 13.67 -4.09
N PHE A 73 14.92 14.73 -4.73
CA PHE A 73 15.62 15.84 -4.06
C PHE A 73 14.69 16.97 -3.60
N ALA A 74 13.41 16.93 -3.99
CA ALA A 74 12.42 17.95 -3.66
C ALA A 74 11.03 17.34 -3.42
N TRP A 75 10.21 18.03 -2.62
CA TRP A 75 8.86 17.58 -2.24
C TRP A 75 7.92 17.26 -3.42
N PRO A 76 7.98 17.91 -4.60
CA PRO A 76 7.10 17.54 -5.71
C PRO A 76 7.39 16.13 -6.25
N LEU A 77 8.66 15.71 -6.29
CA LEU A 77 9.03 14.35 -6.69
C LEU A 77 8.53 13.30 -5.68
N ILE A 78 8.51 13.64 -4.39
CA ILE A 78 7.93 12.78 -3.35
C ILE A 78 6.43 12.59 -3.58
N LEU A 79 5.71 13.66 -3.92
CA LEU A 79 4.28 13.58 -4.23
C LEU A 79 4.00 12.79 -5.51
N LEU A 80 4.79 13.01 -6.56
CA LEU A 80 4.70 12.25 -7.80
C LEU A 80 4.96 10.76 -7.54
N GLY A 81 6.02 10.43 -6.82
CA GLY A 81 6.34 9.07 -6.42
C GLY A 81 5.21 8.42 -5.62
N ARG A 82 4.59 9.16 -4.68
CA ARG A 82 3.42 8.68 -3.92
C ARG A 82 2.23 8.39 -4.82
N ALA A 83 1.84 9.35 -5.65
CA ALA A 83 0.68 9.21 -6.53
C ALA A 83 0.83 8.00 -7.47
N VAL A 84 1.99 7.87 -8.12
CA VAL A 84 2.29 6.71 -8.99
C VAL A 84 2.25 5.40 -8.22
N GLY A 85 2.79 5.38 -6.99
CA GLY A 85 2.78 4.20 -6.12
C GLY A 85 1.36 3.76 -5.72
N TRP A 86 0.48 4.72 -5.44
CA TRP A 86 -0.92 4.44 -5.11
C TRP A 86 -1.71 3.96 -6.31
N ILE A 87 -1.50 4.54 -7.49
CA ILE A 87 -2.10 4.04 -8.74
C ILE A 87 -1.63 2.61 -9.02
N GLY A 88 -0.32 2.35 -8.95
CA GLY A 88 0.23 1.01 -9.17
C GLY A 88 -0.34 -0.05 -8.22
N ARG A 89 -0.46 0.30 -6.92
CA ARG A 89 -1.13 -0.55 -5.91
C ARG A 89 -2.61 -0.74 -6.23
N GLY A 90 -3.33 0.32 -6.58
CA GLY A 90 -4.76 0.30 -6.90
C GLY A 90 -5.08 -0.59 -8.10
N ILE A 91 -4.20 -0.66 -9.10
CA ILE A 91 -4.35 -1.55 -10.24
C ILE A 91 -4.01 -3.00 -9.85
N ARG A 92 -2.81 -3.26 -9.30
CA ARG A 92 -2.33 -4.64 -9.14
C ARG A 92 -3.03 -5.43 -8.03
N SER A 93 -3.47 -4.77 -6.96
CA SER A 93 -4.09 -5.47 -5.82
C SER A 93 -5.37 -6.24 -6.20
N PRO A 94 -6.42 -5.60 -6.74
CA PRO A 94 -7.67 -6.28 -7.06
C PRO A 94 -7.47 -7.33 -8.17
N LEU A 95 -6.63 -7.04 -9.17
CA LEU A 95 -6.37 -7.96 -10.27
C LEU A 95 -5.61 -9.21 -9.84
N ARG A 96 -4.62 -9.07 -8.96
CA ARG A 96 -3.91 -10.21 -8.38
C ARG A 96 -4.86 -11.10 -7.57
N ASP A 97 -5.70 -10.49 -6.75
CA ASP A 97 -6.64 -11.22 -5.92
C ASP A 97 -7.70 -11.92 -6.79
N ALA A 98 -8.12 -11.29 -7.91
CA ALA A 98 -9.00 -11.90 -8.90
C ALA A 98 -8.35 -13.09 -9.64
N ILE A 99 -7.09 -12.96 -10.07
CA ILE A 99 -6.32 -14.06 -10.68
C ILE A 99 -6.18 -15.23 -9.71
N LEU A 100 -5.93 -14.95 -8.43
CA LEU A 100 -5.86 -15.99 -7.39
C LEU A 100 -7.19 -16.73 -7.25
N ALA A 101 -8.31 -16.00 -7.22
CA ALA A 101 -9.66 -16.58 -7.11
C ALA A 101 -10.05 -17.44 -8.33
N GLU A 102 -9.53 -17.12 -9.51
CA GLU A 102 -9.69 -17.92 -10.74
C GLU A 102 -8.79 -19.15 -10.78
N SER A 103 -7.63 -19.09 -10.10
CA SER A 103 -6.64 -20.17 -10.11
C SER A 103 -6.95 -21.30 -9.13
N VAL A 104 -7.98 -21.15 -8.29
CA VAL A 104 -8.34 -22.13 -7.26
C VAL A 104 -9.79 -22.56 -7.38
N SER A 105 -10.07 -23.80 -6.98
CA SER A 105 -11.44 -24.35 -6.94
C SER A 105 -12.32 -23.51 -6.01
N LEU A 106 -13.63 -23.45 -6.29
CA LEU A 106 -14.61 -22.74 -5.45
C LEU A 106 -14.55 -23.17 -3.98
N GLN A 107 -14.27 -24.46 -3.73
CA GLN A 107 -14.22 -25.06 -2.39
C GLN A 107 -12.96 -24.67 -1.62
N ASP A 108 -11.86 -24.37 -2.32
CA ASP A 108 -10.57 -24.04 -1.71
C ASP A 108 -10.26 -22.54 -1.67
N ARG A 109 -11.10 -21.68 -2.25
CA ARG A 109 -10.93 -20.21 -2.22
C ARG A 109 -10.70 -19.66 -0.82
N GLY A 110 -11.48 -20.10 0.16
CA GLY A 110 -11.33 -19.66 1.55
C GLY A 110 -9.96 -19.99 2.14
N LYS A 111 -9.44 -21.19 1.86
CA LYS A 111 -8.09 -21.61 2.27
C LYS A 111 -7.02 -20.80 1.55
N ALA A 112 -7.17 -20.63 0.23
CA ALA A 112 -6.21 -19.89 -0.60
C ALA A 112 -6.04 -18.43 -0.15
N PHE A 113 -7.14 -17.72 0.10
CA PHE A 113 -7.08 -16.35 0.64
C PHE A 113 -6.60 -16.31 2.10
N GLY A 114 -6.86 -17.36 2.89
CA GLY A 114 -6.33 -17.50 4.25
C GLY A 114 -4.80 -17.63 4.29
N PHE A 115 -4.18 -18.31 3.31
CA PHE A 115 -2.72 -18.40 3.18
C PHE A 115 -2.07 -17.14 2.57
N HIS A 116 -2.82 -16.36 1.79
CA HIS A 116 -2.29 -15.21 1.04
C HIS A 116 -2.26 -13.89 1.83
N ARG A 117 -2.86 -13.85 3.02
CA ARG A 117 -3.02 -12.64 3.86
C ARG A 117 -2.04 -12.60 5.01
#